data_AF-A0A495JZC6-F1
#
_entry.id   AF-A0A495JZC6-F1
#
_cell.length_a   1.000
_cell.length_b   1.000
_cell.length_c   1.000
_cell.angle_alpha   90.00
_cell.angle_beta   90.00
_cell.angle_gamma   90.00
#
_symmetry.space_group_name_H-M   'P 1'
#
loop_
_entity.id
_entity.type
_entity.pdbx_description
1 polymer ?
#
loop_
_entity_poly.entity_id
_entity_poly.type
_entity_poly.pdbx_seq_one_letter_code
_entity_poly.pdbx_strand_id
1 'polypeptide(L)'
;MSALTVGFEGAGPILVAVGDLLRASPLEIEVAADSGGDHPADVVVTSTPAPAGTFLGVADPRRPNVFYTGDASAPARLVAGYIVSAIEEMFVAGAVEMRVRAPIARSWAGYAAANNGGGRKLIRKLKRFDPADYDYRSAHDDEDIYDGAAVIEHDLESVACRIRVGGYFDPLDGHYHWAGIAFGESVRELKDARARDVLVAVDTRDGVPARLTEITPWGSVRIVGVGQPPYALDDVEVLRSAPEQHRVGS
;
A
#
# COMPACT_ATOMS: atom_id res chain seq x y z
N MET A 1 8.43 14.86 4.65
CA MET A 1 7.12 14.18 4.65
C MET A 1 6.08 15.21 5.05
N SER A 2 5.03 15.38 4.26
CA SER A 2 3.86 16.15 4.68
C SER A 2 3.17 15.39 5.83
N ALA A 3 2.62 16.10 6.80
CA ALA A 3 1.85 15.49 7.89
C ALA A 3 0.59 14.82 7.34
N LEU A 4 0.22 13.65 7.87
CA LEU A 4 -1.03 12.98 7.51
C LEU A 4 -2.21 13.81 8.03
N THR A 5 -3.10 14.20 7.13
CA THR A 5 -4.28 15.03 7.46
C THR A 5 -5.54 14.17 7.63
N VAL A 6 -6.27 14.42 8.72
CA VAL A 6 -7.54 13.74 9.02
C VAL A 6 -8.68 14.74 9.07
N GLY A 7 -9.64 14.60 8.17
CA GLY A 7 -10.85 15.40 8.08
C GLY A 7 -12.05 14.69 8.71
N PHE A 8 -13.02 15.48 9.17
CA PHE A 8 -14.23 14.98 9.83
C PHE A 8 -15.48 15.46 9.11
N GLU A 9 -16.36 14.52 8.75
CA GLU A 9 -17.66 14.83 8.13
C GLU A 9 -18.81 14.51 9.08
N GLY A 10 -19.61 15.53 9.39
CA GLY A 10 -20.77 15.42 10.27
C GLY A 10 -20.43 15.65 11.74
N ALA A 11 -21.26 15.09 12.64
CA ALA A 11 -21.13 15.33 14.07
C ALA A 11 -21.57 14.10 14.88
N GLY A 12 -20.93 13.90 16.03
CA GLY A 12 -21.34 12.84 16.96
C GLY A 12 -20.26 12.50 17.98
N PRO A 13 -20.63 11.77 19.04
CA PRO A 13 -19.70 11.44 20.13
C PRO A 13 -18.50 10.61 19.67
N ILE A 14 -18.65 9.80 18.61
CA ILE A 14 -17.54 9.00 18.06
C ILE A 14 -16.54 9.90 17.33
N LEU A 15 -17.01 10.85 16.50
CA LEU A 15 -16.11 11.81 15.82
C LEU A 15 -15.33 12.66 16.83
N VAL A 16 -16.01 13.15 17.88
CA VAL A 16 -15.35 13.89 18.98
C VAL A 16 -14.28 13.03 19.64
N ALA A 17 -14.61 11.77 19.99
CA ALA A 17 -13.66 10.86 20.62
C ALA A 17 -12.46 10.52 19.71
N VAL A 18 -12.67 10.32 18.41
CA VAL A 18 -11.58 10.10 17.45
C VAL A 18 -10.68 11.35 17.38
N GLY A 19 -11.27 12.55 17.27
CA GLY A 19 -10.50 13.79 17.24
C GLY A 19 -9.70 14.04 18.53
N ASP A 20 -10.27 13.75 19.70
CA ASP A 20 -9.56 13.85 20.98
C ASP A 20 -8.40 12.86 21.08
N LEU A 21 -8.61 11.62 20.63
CA LEU A 21 -7.59 10.57 20.65
C LEU A 21 -6.45 10.88 19.67
N LEU A 22 -6.74 11.34 18.45
CA LEU A 22 -5.72 11.74 17.48
C LEU A 22 -4.89 12.92 18.00
N ARG A 23 -5.52 13.94 18.59
CA ARG A 23 -4.82 15.07 19.22
C ARG A 23 -3.94 14.67 20.41
N ALA A 24 -4.24 13.53 21.04
CA ALA A 24 -3.43 12.96 22.12
C ALA A 24 -2.38 11.95 21.63
N SER A 25 -2.39 11.59 20.34
CA SER A 25 -1.41 10.69 19.76
C SER A 25 -0.02 11.32 19.77
N PRO A 26 1.06 10.55 19.99
CA PRO A 26 2.42 11.05 19.86
C PRO A 26 2.87 11.24 18.40
N LEU A 27 2.05 10.83 17.43
CA LEU A 27 2.34 10.94 15.99
C LEU A 27 1.94 12.32 15.44
N GLU A 28 2.68 12.81 14.45
CA GLU A 28 2.41 14.09 13.79
C GLU A 28 1.23 14.00 12.79
N ILE A 29 0.04 13.73 13.33
CA ILE A 29 -1.21 13.65 12.57
C ILE A 29 -1.96 14.98 12.71
N GLU A 30 -2.25 15.64 11.60
CA GLU A 30 -2.98 16.88 11.56
C GLU A 30 -4.49 16.63 11.54
N VAL A 31 -5.23 17.24 12.47
CA VAL A 31 -6.70 17.18 12.50
C VAL A 31 -7.26 18.43 11.83
N ALA A 32 -7.80 18.26 10.63
CA ALA A 32 -8.38 19.34 9.84
C ALA A 32 -9.78 19.73 10.35
N ALA A 33 -10.07 21.03 10.33
CA ALA A 33 -11.36 21.58 10.78
C ALA A 33 -12.50 21.33 9.78
N ASP A 34 -12.19 21.08 8.51
CA ASP A 34 -13.15 20.78 7.45
C ASP A 34 -12.55 19.75 6.49
N SER A 35 -13.33 18.74 6.13
CA SER A 35 -12.98 17.72 5.12
C SER A 35 -13.14 18.21 3.67
N GLY A 36 -13.74 19.38 3.45
CA GLY A 36 -14.15 19.89 2.13
C GLY A 36 -13.40 21.10 1.55
N GLY A 37 -12.16 21.37 1.98
CA GLY A 37 -11.34 22.48 1.47
C GLY A 37 -10.68 22.24 0.09
N ASP A 38 -9.86 23.20 -0.36
CA ASP A 38 -9.07 23.12 -1.62
C ASP A 38 -8.11 21.92 -1.67
N HIS A 39 -7.81 21.31 -0.52
CA HIS A 39 -6.98 20.11 -0.38
C HIS A 39 -7.80 19.09 0.43
N PRO A 40 -8.25 17.97 -0.17
CA PRO A 40 -8.99 16.95 0.56
C PRO A 40 -8.08 16.30 1.60
N ALA A 41 -8.62 16.02 2.78
CA ALA A 41 -7.88 15.31 3.82
C ALA A 41 -7.44 13.91 3.33
N ASP A 42 -6.26 13.47 3.75
CA ASP A 42 -5.72 12.15 3.40
C ASP A 42 -6.62 11.02 3.90
N VAL A 43 -7.23 11.22 5.08
CA VAL A 43 -8.23 10.34 5.68
C VAL A 43 -9.48 11.12 6.06
N VAL A 44 -10.66 10.55 5.81
CA VAL A 44 -11.95 11.13 6.22
C VAL A 44 -12.64 10.21 7.24
N VAL A 45 -13.07 10.78 8.36
CA VAL A 45 -13.92 10.09 9.34
C VAL A 45 -15.32 10.71 9.31
N THR A 46 -16.33 9.92 8.95
CA THR A 46 -17.68 10.42 8.66
C THR A 46 -18.75 9.78 9.54
N SER A 47 -19.70 10.58 10.03
CA SER A 47 -20.91 10.10 10.71
C SER A 47 -22.04 9.72 9.75
N THR A 48 -21.79 9.80 8.43
CA THR A 48 -22.73 9.34 7.42
C THR A 48 -23.03 7.85 7.61
N PRO A 49 -24.28 7.37 7.42
CA PRO A 49 -24.58 5.95 7.54
C PRO A 49 -23.68 5.08 6.66
N ALA A 50 -23.06 4.06 7.27
CA ALA A 50 -22.14 3.16 6.57
C ALA A 50 -22.87 2.37 5.46
N PRO A 51 -22.32 2.30 4.24
CA PRO A 51 -22.89 1.49 3.17
C PRO A 51 -22.96 0.00 3.51
N ALA A 52 -23.81 -0.75 2.79
CA ALA A 52 -23.87 -2.19 2.92
C ALA A 52 -22.55 -2.86 2.48
N GLY A 53 -22.08 -3.81 3.28
CA GLY A 53 -20.80 -4.51 3.05
C GLY A 53 -19.58 -3.84 3.69
N THR A 54 -19.78 -2.76 4.44
CA THR A 54 -18.73 -2.11 5.24
C THR A 54 -18.16 -3.10 6.27
N PHE A 55 -16.84 -3.21 6.30
CA PHE A 55 -16.11 -4.01 7.27
C PHE A 55 -16.30 -3.42 8.67
N LEU A 56 -16.83 -4.23 9.60
CA LEU A 56 -17.17 -3.84 10.98
C LEU A 56 -18.10 -2.61 11.10
N GLY A 57 -18.73 -2.16 10.00
CA GLY A 57 -19.43 -0.88 9.95
C GLY A 57 -18.51 0.35 9.94
N VAL A 58 -17.18 0.17 9.89
CA VAL A 58 -16.19 1.25 9.97
C VAL A 58 -15.42 1.50 8.68
N ALA A 59 -15.19 0.52 7.80
CA ALA A 59 -14.38 0.73 6.59
C ALA A 59 -15.01 0.08 5.36
N ASP A 60 -15.28 0.86 4.31
CA ASP A 60 -15.80 0.32 3.04
C ASP A 60 -14.61 -0.07 2.13
N PRO A 61 -14.46 -1.35 1.73
CA PRO A 61 -13.39 -1.76 0.82
C PRO A 61 -13.39 -1.05 -0.54
N ARG A 62 -14.49 -0.35 -0.90
CA ARG A 62 -14.64 0.41 -2.14
C ARG A 62 -14.24 1.89 -2.01
N ARG A 63 -14.09 2.38 -0.77
CA ARG A 63 -13.71 3.76 -0.46
C ARG A 63 -12.51 3.75 0.48
N PRO A 64 -11.29 3.61 -0.04
CA PRO A 64 -10.09 3.67 0.80
C PRO A 64 -10.03 5.00 1.55
N ASN A 65 -9.34 4.99 2.70
CA ASN A 65 -9.14 6.15 3.57
C ASN A 65 -10.43 6.81 4.11
N VAL A 66 -11.58 6.17 3.95
CA VAL A 66 -12.85 6.65 4.52
C VAL A 66 -13.27 5.71 5.65
N PHE A 67 -13.35 6.28 6.85
CA PHE A 67 -13.86 5.61 8.04
C PHE A 67 -15.25 6.10 8.42
N TYR A 68 -16.14 5.16 8.69
CA TYR A 68 -17.49 5.41 9.18
C TYR A 68 -17.54 5.21 10.69
N THR A 69 -18.39 5.95 11.39
CA THR A 69 -18.55 5.83 12.85
C THR A 69 -19.27 4.56 13.31
N GLY A 70 -19.32 3.50 12.49
CA GLY A 70 -19.93 2.24 12.88
C GLY A 70 -21.46 2.22 12.77
N ASP A 71 -22.02 1.03 12.96
CA ASP A 71 -23.44 0.84 13.27
C ASP A 71 -23.70 1.18 14.75
N ALA A 72 -24.89 1.71 15.06
CA ALA A 72 -25.30 2.15 16.41
C ALA A 72 -25.24 1.02 17.47
N SER A 73 -25.12 -0.24 17.03
CA SER A 73 -25.00 -1.41 17.90
C SER A 73 -23.62 -1.59 18.56
N ALA A 74 -22.57 -0.91 18.06
CA ALA A 74 -21.21 -1.01 18.60
C ALA A 74 -20.92 0.06 19.68
N PRO A 75 -20.19 -0.27 20.77
CA PRO A 75 -19.78 0.73 21.76
C PRO A 75 -18.87 1.80 21.14
N ALA A 76 -19.27 3.06 21.26
CA ALA A 76 -18.58 4.23 20.69
C ALA A 76 -17.07 4.26 20.95
N ARG A 77 -16.65 3.94 22.18
CA ARG A 77 -15.22 3.89 22.56
C ARG A 77 -14.41 2.87 21.76
N LEU A 78 -15.00 1.70 21.46
CA LEU A 78 -14.31 0.67 20.69
C LEU A 78 -14.19 1.07 19.22
N VAL A 79 -15.24 1.68 18.67
CA VAL A 79 -15.22 2.22 17.30
C VAL A 79 -14.16 3.31 17.18
N ALA A 80 -14.17 4.30 18.09
CA ALA A 80 -13.21 5.40 18.08
C ALA A 80 -11.77 4.89 18.23
N GLY A 81 -11.51 4.00 19.19
CA GLY A 81 -10.19 3.42 19.37
C GLY A 81 -9.71 2.61 18.15
N TYR A 82 -10.60 1.85 17.52
CA TYR A 82 -10.27 1.08 16.32
C TYR A 82 -9.91 1.99 15.14
N ILE A 83 -10.69 3.05 14.90
CA ILE A 83 -10.42 4.03 13.83
C ILE A 83 -9.07 4.70 14.07
N VAL A 84 -8.81 5.16 15.30
CA VAL A 84 -7.53 5.79 15.65
C VAL A 84 -6.36 4.85 15.41
N SER A 85 -6.43 3.60 15.88
CA SER A 85 -5.36 2.62 15.64
C SER A 85 -5.13 2.36 14.15
N ALA A 86 -6.17 2.39 13.31
CA ALA A 86 -6.01 2.24 11.87
C ALA A 86 -5.29 3.44 11.23
N ILE A 87 -5.63 4.66 11.67
CA ILE A 87 -5.00 5.89 11.17
C ILE A 87 -3.54 5.99 11.64
N GLU A 88 -3.27 5.64 12.90
CA GLU A 88 -1.91 5.59 13.44
C GLU A 88 -1.06 4.54 12.70
N GLU A 89 -1.62 3.37 12.38
CA GLU A 89 -0.93 2.36 11.57
C GLU A 89 -0.65 2.88 10.16
N MET A 90 -1.61 3.56 9.52
CA MET A 90 -1.40 4.17 8.20
C MET A 90 -0.27 5.21 8.21
N PHE A 91 -0.20 6.03 9.27
CA PHE A 91 0.91 6.96 9.48
C PHE A 91 2.25 6.23 9.64
N VAL A 92 2.30 5.22 10.52
CA VAL A 92 3.53 4.43 10.79
C VAL A 92 4.01 3.69 9.54
N ALA A 93 3.07 3.20 8.72
CA ALA A 93 3.38 2.54 7.46
C ALA A 93 3.80 3.51 6.34
N GLY A 94 3.68 4.84 6.54
CA GLY A 94 3.94 5.83 5.48
C GLY A 94 3.01 5.67 4.28
N ALA A 95 1.80 5.14 4.52
CA ALA A 95 0.86 4.82 3.46
C ALA A 95 0.05 6.05 3.05
N VAL A 96 -0.22 6.18 1.74
CA VAL A 96 -1.18 7.13 1.17
C VAL A 96 -2.54 6.50 0.94
N GLU A 97 -2.62 5.17 0.89
CA GLU A 97 -3.88 4.45 0.83
C GLU A 97 -3.90 3.31 1.86
N MET A 98 -5.01 3.16 2.57
CA MET A 98 -5.29 2.01 3.41
C MET A 98 -6.68 1.46 3.04
N ARG A 99 -6.74 0.16 2.75
CA ARG A 99 -7.95 -0.52 2.28
C ARG A 99 -8.13 -1.87 2.94
N VAL A 100 -9.36 -2.23 3.29
CA VAL A 100 -9.66 -3.58 3.81
C VAL A 100 -9.37 -4.62 2.72
N ARG A 101 -8.61 -5.65 3.08
CA ARG A 101 -8.26 -6.76 2.18
C ARG A 101 -9.50 -7.44 1.62
N ALA A 102 -9.52 -7.67 0.31
CA ALA A 102 -10.69 -8.23 -0.36
C ALA A 102 -11.16 -9.60 0.22
N PRO A 103 -10.28 -10.55 0.58
CA PRO A 103 -10.70 -11.78 1.26
C PRO A 103 -11.33 -11.53 2.63
N ILE A 104 -10.81 -10.56 3.39
CA ILE A 104 -11.29 -10.19 4.73
C ILE A 104 -12.66 -9.54 4.64
N ALA A 105 -12.82 -8.57 3.73
CA ALA A 105 -14.09 -7.92 3.46
C ALA A 105 -15.18 -8.93 3.05
N ARG A 106 -14.87 -9.86 2.13
CA ARG A 106 -15.80 -10.92 1.71
C ARG A 106 -16.20 -11.84 2.86
N SER A 107 -15.22 -12.30 3.64
CA SER A 107 -15.47 -13.16 4.81
C SER A 107 -16.35 -12.47 5.84
N TRP A 108 -16.09 -11.19 6.11
CA TRP A 108 -16.89 -10.38 7.02
C TRP A 108 -18.31 -10.16 6.51
N ALA A 109 -18.48 -9.78 5.23
CA ALA A 109 -19.79 -9.53 4.66
C ALA A 109 -20.70 -10.76 4.76
N GLY A 110 -20.19 -11.96 4.44
CA GLY A 110 -20.93 -13.20 4.61
C GLY A 110 -21.29 -13.49 6.06
N TYR A 111 -20.36 -13.23 6.99
CA TYR A 111 -20.62 -13.38 8.42
C TYR A 111 -21.66 -12.38 8.94
N ALA A 112 -21.53 -11.09 8.62
CA ALA A 112 -22.41 -10.02 9.10
C ALA A 112 -23.84 -10.20 8.60
N ALA A 113 -24.01 -10.61 7.33
CA ALA A 113 -25.32 -10.94 6.76
C ALA A 113 -26.01 -12.09 7.51
N ALA A 114 -25.25 -13.11 7.92
CA ALA A 114 -25.79 -14.24 8.68
C ALA A 114 -26.02 -13.96 10.17
N ASN A 115 -25.51 -12.83 10.71
CA ASN A 115 -25.45 -12.58 12.16
C ASN A 115 -25.92 -11.15 12.54
N ASN A 116 -26.84 -10.56 11.77
CA ASN A 116 -27.42 -9.23 12.04
C ASN A 116 -26.38 -8.16 12.44
N GLY A 117 -25.31 -8.03 11.65
CA GLY A 117 -24.26 -7.04 11.92
C GLY A 117 -23.08 -7.54 12.79
N GLY A 118 -23.10 -8.80 13.24
CA GLY A 118 -21.89 -9.51 13.68
C GLY A 118 -21.68 -9.67 15.18
N GLY A 119 -22.63 -9.23 16.02
CA GLY A 119 -22.74 -9.58 17.44
C GLY A 119 -21.42 -9.61 18.22
N ARG A 120 -21.11 -10.74 18.89
CA ARG A 120 -19.87 -10.89 19.68
C ARG A 120 -18.59 -10.81 18.86
N LYS A 121 -18.62 -11.19 17.57
CA LYS A 121 -17.42 -11.17 16.72
C LYS A 121 -17.04 -9.76 16.32
N LEU A 122 -18.03 -8.89 16.09
CA LEU A 122 -17.83 -7.45 15.90
C LEU A 122 -17.06 -6.85 17.08
N ILE A 123 -17.57 -7.04 18.31
CA ILE A 123 -16.94 -6.51 19.52
C ILE A 123 -15.50 -7.00 19.67
N ARG A 124 -15.21 -8.27 19.36
CA ARG A 124 -13.85 -8.82 19.44
C ARG A 124 -12.90 -8.16 18.45
N LYS A 125 -13.33 -7.95 17.21
CA LYS A 125 -12.50 -7.30 16.18
C LYS A 125 -12.31 -5.81 16.47
N LEU A 126 -13.33 -5.11 16.97
CA LEU A 126 -13.18 -3.69 17.36
C LEU A 126 -12.25 -3.49 18.57
N LYS A 127 -12.13 -4.47 19.47
CA LYS A 127 -11.23 -4.38 20.64
C LYS A 127 -9.74 -4.41 20.28
N ARG A 128 -9.39 -4.96 19.12
CA ARG A 128 -8.01 -5.14 18.70
C ARG A 128 -7.94 -4.91 17.20
N PHE A 129 -7.44 -3.74 16.84
CA PHE A 129 -7.02 -3.49 15.47
C PHE A 129 -5.99 -4.55 15.05
N ASP A 130 -6.14 -5.04 13.83
CA ASP A 130 -5.27 -6.06 13.23
C ASP A 130 -4.78 -5.49 11.89
N PRO A 131 -3.53 -5.03 11.80
CA PRO A 131 -2.98 -4.48 10.56
C PRO A 131 -3.10 -5.43 9.37
N ALA A 132 -3.11 -6.76 9.60
CA ALA A 132 -3.21 -7.76 8.56
C ALA A 132 -4.62 -7.88 7.92
N ASP A 133 -5.63 -7.19 8.47
CA ASP A 133 -6.95 -7.04 7.85
C ASP A 133 -6.92 -6.03 6.66
N TYR A 134 -5.85 -5.23 6.52
CA TYR A 134 -5.73 -4.15 5.53
C TYR A 134 -4.54 -4.35 4.58
N ASP A 135 -4.68 -3.79 3.38
CA ASP A 135 -3.61 -3.52 2.42
C ASP A 135 -3.23 -2.03 2.54
N TYR A 136 -1.93 -1.74 2.46
CA TYR A 136 -1.38 -0.38 2.52
C TYR A 136 -0.69 -0.08 1.20
N ARG A 137 -0.92 1.11 0.65
CA ARG A 137 -0.24 1.62 -0.53
C ARG A 137 0.57 2.85 -0.15
N SER A 138 1.86 2.87 -0.43
CA SER A 138 2.69 4.06 -0.24
C SER A 138 2.61 5.00 -1.46
N ALA A 139 3.01 6.27 -1.32
CA ALA A 139 3.14 7.17 -2.47
C ALA A 139 4.12 6.60 -3.52
N HIS A 140 5.16 5.93 -3.01
CA HIS A 140 6.19 5.30 -3.81
C HIS A 140 5.67 4.04 -4.54
N ASP A 141 4.55 3.43 -4.15
CA ASP A 141 4.05 2.25 -4.87
C ASP A 141 3.62 2.57 -6.33
N ASP A 142 3.31 3.85 -6.64
CA ASP A 142 3.06 4.32 -8.01
C ASP A 142 4.30 4.97 -8.65
N GLU A 143 5.21 5.59 -7.87
CA GLU A 143 6.48 6.19 -8.35
C GLU A 143 7.60 5.16 -8.58
N ASP A 144 7.62 4.06 -7.82
CA ASP A 144 8.52 2.91 -7.96
C ASP A 144 8.16 2.03 -9.16
N ILE A 145 7.06 2.35 -9.87
CA ILE A 145 6.71 1.70 -11.13
C ILE A 145 7.43 2.42 -12.26
N TYR A 146 8.54 1.83 -12.68
CA TYR A 146 9.13 2.18 -13.96
C TYR A 146 8.21 1.72 -15.09
N ASP A 147 7.78 2.68 -15.91
CA ASP A 147 6.97 2.44 -17.10
C ASP A 147 7.61 3.14 -18.31
N GLY A 148 8.43 2.40 -19.05
CA GLY A 148 9.29 3.00 -20.06
C GLY A 148 9.97 2.00 -20.98
N ALA A 149 10.86 2.51 -21.84
CA ALA A 149 11.58 1.72 -22.83
C ALA A 149 12.72 0.92 -22.21
N ALA A 150 12.84 -0.34 -22.62
CA ALA A 150 13.91 -1.23 -22.17
C ALA A 150 14.42 -2.09 -23.33
N VAL A 151 15.61 -2.65 -23.15
CA VAL A 151 16.17 -3.69 -24.00
C VAL A 151 16.24 -4.98 -23.19
N ILE A 152 15.70 -6.05 -23.75
CA ILE A 152 15.81 -7.41 -23.20
C ILE A 152 16.80 -8.18 -24.07
N GLU A 153 17.83 -8.74 -23.44
CA GLU A 153 18.90 -9.48 -24.09
C GLU A 153 18.87 -10.95 -23.66
N HIS A 154 18.99 -11.85 -24.63
CA HIS A 154 19.12 -13.28 -24.42
C HIS A 154 20.08 -13.85 -25.49
N ASP A 155 21.17 -14.49 -25.05
CA ASP A 155 22.24 -14.99 -25.92
C ASP A 155 22.82 -13.91 -26.87
N LEU A 156 22.51 -13.99 -28.17
CA LEU A 156 22.94 -13.04 -29.21
C LEU A 156 21.77 -12.16 -29.72
N GLU A 157 20.60 -12.28 -29.10
CA GLU A 157 19.39 -11.54 -29.48
C GLU A 157 19.11 -10.41 -28.49
N SER A 158 18.78 -9.23 -29.02
CA SER A 158 18.39 -8.04 -28.25
C SER A 158 17.08 -7.48 -28.79
N VAL A 159 16.09 -7.31 -27.93
CA VAL A 159 14.76 -6.80 -28.29
C VAL A 159 14.44 -5.53 -27.53
N ALA A 160 14.18 -4.46 -28.27
CA ALA A 160 13.64 -3.22 -27.71
C ALA A 160 12.14 -3.39 -27.41
N CYS A 161 11.73 -2.97 -26.22
CA CYS A 161 10.36 -3.11 -25.74
C CYS A 161 9.98 -1.99 -24.78
N ARG A 162 8.72 -1.96 -24.35
CA ARG A 162 8.28 -1.20 -23.18
C ARG A 162 8.11 -2.18 -22.02
N ILE A 163 8.56 -1.82 -20.83
CA ILE A 163 8.29 -2.56 -19.60
C ILE A 163 7.53 -1.67 -18.62
N ARG A 164 6.65 -2.29 -17.83
CA ARG A 164 6.03 -1.70 -16.65
C ARG A 164 6.34 -2.59 -15.45
N VAL A 165 7.26 -2.16 -14.60
CA VAL A 165 7.84 -2.96 -13.52
C VAL A 165 7.94 -2.13 -12.24
N GLY A 166 7.56 -2.71 -11.12
CA GLY A 166 7.76 -2.13 -9.79
C GLY A 166 8.47 -3.11 -8.88
N GLY A 167 8.91 -2.67 -7.71
CA GLY A 167 9.60 -3.54 -6.76
C GLY A 167 9.38 -3.19 -5.30
N TYR A 168 9.93 -4.02 -4.43
CA TYR A 168 9.89 -3.86 -2.98
C TYR A 168 11.09 -4.55 -2.34
N PHE A 169 11.51 -4.09 -1.17
CA PHE A 169 12.50 -4.80 -0.36
C PHE A 169 11.82 -5.89 0.48
N ASP A 170 12.29 -7.14 0.39
CA ASP A 170 11.83 -8.25 1.24
C ASP A 170 12.77 -8.42 2.46
N PRO A 171 12.32 -8.12 3.69
CA PRO A 171 13.15 -8.25 4.89
C PRO A 171 13.49 -9.70 5.25
N LEU A 172 12.77 -10.69 4.72
CA LEU A 172 12.98 -12.10 5.04
C LEU A 172 14.23 -12.66 4.35
N ASP A 173 14.52 -12.19 3.14
CA ASP A 173 15.71 -12.61 2.39
C ASP A 173 16.76 -11.50 2.20
N GLY A 174 16.43 -10.26 2.55
CA GLY A 174 17.34 -9.12 2.48
C GLY A 174 17.59 -8.61 1.06
N HIS A 175 16.71 -8.94 0.11
CA HIS A 175 16.83 -8.55 -1.28
C HIS A 175 15.68 -7.66 -1.76
N TYR A 176 15.98 -6.80 -2.73
CA TYR A 176 14.95 -6.07 -3.47
C TYR A 176 14.38 -6.98 -4.56
N HIS A 177 13.07 -7.20 -4.57
CA HIS A 177 12.38 -7.98 -5.60
C HIS A 177 11.63 -7.02 -6.51
N TRP A 178 11.76 -7.22 -7.81
CA TRP A 178 11.03 -6.41 -8.79
C TRP A 178 10.35 -7.30 -9.82
N ALA A 179 9.16 -6.90 -10.24
CA ALA A 179 8.33 -7.67 -11.15
C ALA A 179 7.40 -6.78 -11.97
N GLY A 180 6.96 -7.29 -13.12
CA GLY A 180 6.00 -6.59 -13.95
C GLY A 180 5.79 -7.26 -15.30
N ILE A 181 5.51 -6.41 -16.29
CA ILE A 181 5.12 -6.82 -17.63
C ILE A 181 6.05 -6.21 -18.66
N ALA A 182 6.51 -7.03 -19.60
CA ALA A 182 7.15 -6.61 -20.84
C ALA A 182 6.17 -6.72 -22.02
N PHE A 183 6.09 -5.65 -22.81
CA PHE A 183 5.16 -5.50 -23.92
C PHE A 183 5.87 -5.61 -25.27
N GLY A 184 5.22 -6.26 -26.24
CA GLY A 184 5.69 -6.33 -27.62
C GLY A 184 5.80 -7.76 -28.14
N GLU A 185 5.53 -7.94 -29.44
CA GLU A 185 5.55 -9.26 -30.08
C GLU A 185 6.92 -9.91 -30.03
N SER A 186 8.00 -9.15 -30.21
CA SER A 186 9.37 -9.69 -30.16
C SER A 186 9.75 -10.23 -28.77
N VAL A 187 9.19 -9.69 -27.69
CA VAL A 187 9.38 -10.27 -26.34
C VAL A 187 8.60 -11.58 -26.19
N ARG A 188 7.42 -11.65 -26.80
CA ARG A 188 6.62 -12.86 -26.85
C ARG A 188 7.33 -13.95 -27.67
N GLU A 189 7.91 -13.61 -28.82
CA GLU A 189 8.70 -14.50 -29.66
C GLU A 189 9.91 -15.06 -28.90
N LEU A 190 10.66 -14.22 -28.18
CA LEU A 190 11.74 -14.66 -27.28
C LEU A 190 11.23 -15.70 -26.27
N LYS A 191 10.07 -15.43 -25.64
CA LYS A 191 9.50 -16.35 -24.64
C LYS A 191 9.01 -17.67 -25.27
N ASP A 192 8.38 -17.60 -26.44
CA ASP A 192 7.95 -18.79 -27.20
C ASP A 192 9.16 -19.63 -27.64
N ALA A 193 10.30 -18.98 -27.95
CA ALA A 193 11.60 -19.61 -28.19
C ALA A 193 12.28 -20.16 -26.91
N ARG A 194 11.55 -20.19 -25.78
CA ARG A 194 11.97 -20.70 -24.47
C ARG A 194 13.06 -19.89 -23.77
N ALA A 195 13.28 -18.63 -24.15
CA ALA A 195 14.09 -17.72 -23.34
C ALA A 195 13.50 -17.62 -21.92
N ARG A 196 14.36 -17.83 -20.92
CA ARG A 196 13.96 -17.83 -19.50
C ARG A 196 14.76 -16.84 -18.70
N ASP A 197 16.08 -16.88 -18.81
CA ASP A 197 16.99 -16.04 -18.04
C ASP A 197 17.56 -14.99 -19.01
N VAL A 198 17.33 -13.71 -18.72
CA VAL A 198 17.61 -12.57 -19.62
C VAL A 198 18.36 -11.49 -18.88
N LEU A 199 18.99 -10.58 -19.63
CA LEU A 199 19.43 -9.29 -19.10
C LEU A 199 18.44 -8.20 -19.51
N VAL A 200 18.15 -7.28 -18.60
CA VAL A 200 17.25 -6.15 -18.85
C VAL A 200 18.04 -4.86 -18.64
N ALA A 201 18.11 -4.05 -19.69
CA ALA A 201 18.74 -2.73 -19.65
C ALA A 201 17.69 -1.64 -19.88
N VAL A 202 17.83 -0.53 -19.16
CA VAL A 202 17.03 0.69 -19.31
C VAL A 202 17.99 1.86 -19.49
N ASP A 203 17.71 2.72 -20.46
CA ASP A 203 18.55 3.85 -20.85
C ASP A 203 19.99 3.41 -21.18
N THR A 204 21.00 4.07 -20.60
CA THR A 204 22.43 3.76 -20.80
C THR A 204 23.02 2.90 -19.68
N ARG A 205 22.18 2.22 -18.90
CA ARG A 205 22.64 1.38 -17.78
C ARG A 205 22.93 -0.05 -18.19
N ASP A 206 23.82 -0.66 -17.41
CA ASP A 206 24.16 -2.06 -17.55
C ASP A 206 22.91 -2.94 -17.35
N GLY A 207 22.83 -4.01 -18.15
CA GLY A 207 21.76 -4.98 -18.06
C GLY A 207 21.81 -5.76 -16.75
N VAL A 208 20.66 -5.90 -16.08
CA VAL A 208 20.55 -6.69 -14.85
C VAL A 208 19.86 -8.03 -15.10
N PRO A 209 20.23 -9.11 -14.37
CA PRO A 209 19.58 -10.40 -14.51
C PRO A 209 18.08 -10.38 -14.18
N ALA A 210 17.29 -10.99 -15.04
CA ALA A 210 15.86 -11.15 -14.86
C ALA A 210 15.37 -12.47 -15.47
N ARG A 211 14.09 -12.78 -15.25
CA ARG A 211 13.45 -13.99 -15.78
C ARG A 211 12.14 -13.67 -16.46
N LEU A 212 11.97 -14.19 -17.67
CA LEU A 212 10.68 -14.23 -18.35
C LEU A 212 9.90 -15.44 -17.85
N THR A 213 8.73 -15.24 -17.25
CA THR A 213 8.01 -16.31 -16.53
C THR A 213 6.85 -16.86 -17.34
N GLU A 214 5.80 -16.07 -17.56
CA GLU A 214 4.56 -16.49 -18.24
C GLU A 214 4.10 -15.48 -19.29
N ILE A 215 3.44 -15.97 -20.34
CA ILE A 215 2.72 -15.14 -21.30
C ILE A 215 1.30 -14.95 -20.77
N THR A 216 0.90 -13.70 -20.57
CA THR A 216 -0.44 -13.33 -20.13
C THR A 216 -1.50 -13.68 -21.18
N PRO A 217 -2.79 -13.78 -20.82
CA PRO A 217 -3.87 -13.98 -21.80
C PRO A 217 -3.96 -12.91 -22.89
N TRP A 218 -3.37 -11.73 -22.66
CA TRP A 218 -3.33 -10.61 -23.60
C TRP A 218 -2.04 -10.55 -24.44
N GLY A 219 -1.18 -11.57 -24.36
CA GLY A 219 0.03 -11.69 -25.17
C GLY A 219 1.28 -11.00 -24.61
N SER A 220 1.16 -10.17 -23.57
CA SER A 220 2.32 -9.60 -22.86
C SER A 220 3.05 -10.63 -22.00
N VAL A 221 4.33 -10.41 -21.69
CA VAL A 221 5.17 -11.38 -20.97
C VAL A 221 5.49 -10.89 -19.57
N ARG A 222 5.27 -11.73 -18.54
CA ARG A 222 5.69 -11.43 -17.17
C ARG A 222 7.20 -11.53 -17.03
N ILE A 223 7.77 -10.55 -16.34
CA ILE A 223 9.19 -10.43 -16.05
C ILE A 223 9.41 -10.22 -14.56
N VAL A 224 10.44 -10.87 -14.00
CA VAL A 224 10.81 -10.77 -12.58
C VAL A 224 12.33 -10.68 -12.43
N GLY A 225 12.81 -9.98 -11.41
CA GLY A 225 14.22 -9.97 -11.05
C GLY A 225 14.43 -9.72 -9.56
N VAL A 226 15.66 -9.92 -9.13
CA VAL A 226 16.09 -9.81 -7.73
C VAL A 226 17.36 -8.97 -7.67
N GLY A 227 17.48 -8.14 -6.64
CA GLY A 227 18.54 -7.16 -6.47
C GLY A 227 18.19 -5.82 -7.10
N GLN A 228 19.22 -5.08 -7.48
CA GLN A 228 19.08 -3.74 -8.05
C GLN A 228 18.26 -3.80 -9.35
N PRO A 229 17.19 -2.99 -9.49
CA PRO A 229 16.39 -2.97 -10.71
C PRO A 229 17.14 -2.28 -11.87
N PRO A 230 16.70 -2.48 -13.14
CA PRO A 230 17.33 -1.84 -14.29
C PRO A 230 17.08 -0.34 -14.36
N TYR A 231 16.09 0.18 -13.62
CA TYR A 231 15.69 1.58 -13.56
C TYR A 231 16.20 2.27 -12.28
N ALA A 232 16.07 3.60 -12.22
CA ALA A 232 16.63 4.38 -11.11
C ALA A 232 15.64 4.26 -9.97
N LEU A 233 16.14 3.87 -8.81
CA LEU A 233 15.41 4.07 -7.58
C LEU A 233 15.74 5.49 -7.15
N ASP A 234 14.73 6.31 -6.89
CA ASP A 234 14.98 7.60 -6.26
C ASP A 234 15.61 7.29 -4.89
N ASP A 235 16.81 7.84 -4.65
CA ASP A 235 17.59 7.57 -3.45
C ASP A 235 16.81 8.03 -2.22
N VAL A 236 16.11 7.11 -1.55
CA VAL A 236 15.73 7.32 -0.15
C VAL A 236 17.03 7.39 0.63
N GLU A 237 17.34 8.58 1.14
CA GLU A 237 18.50 8.87 1.97
C GLU A 237 18.48 7.98 3.23
N VAL A 238 19.00 6.76 3.12
CA VAL A 238 19.23 5.87 4.25
C VAL A 238 20.34 6.52 5.07
N LEU A 239 19.95 7.05 6.23
CA LEU A 239 20.85 7.49 7.30
C LEU A 239 21.91 6.42 7.57
N ARG A 240 23.04 6.52 6.86
CA ARG A 240 24.27 5.82 7.21
C ARG A 240 24.83 6.55 8.41
N SER A 241 24.55 6.03 9.59
CA SER A 241 25.28 6.33 10.81
C SER A 241 26.77 6.24 10.52
N ALA A 242 27.43 7.39 10.46
CA ALA A 242 28.89 7.44 10.41
C ALA A 242 29.45 6.86 11.73
N PRO A 243 30.53 6.07 11.70
CA PRO A 243 31.22 5.71 12.93
C PRO A 243 31.90 6.97 13.48
N GLU A 244 31.53 7.38 14.68
CA GLU A 244 32.26 8.37 15.46
C GLU A 244 33.70 7.88 15.65
N GLN A 245 34.63 8.45 14.87
CA GLN A 245 36.04 8.36 15.18
C GLN A 245 36.31 9.30 16.37
N HIS A 246 36.20 8.76 17.59
CA HIS A 246 36.70 9.46 18.75
C HIS A 246 38.23 9.49 18.68
N ARG A 247 38.73 10.67 18.36
CA ARG A 247 40.14 11.04 18.29
C ARG A 247 40.81 10.76 19.64
N VAL A 248 41.81 9.89 19.62
CA VAL A 248 42.79 9.73 20.71
C VAL A 248 43.69 10.97 20.76
N GLY A 249 43.87 11.52 21.97
CA GLY A 249 45.10 12.18 22.38
C GLY A 249 45.07 13.70 22.48
N SER A 250 45.09 14.23 23.70
CA SER A 250 46.33 14.65 24.37
C SER A 250 46.11 14.79 25.88
#